data_AF-A0A0G1WLE1-F1
#
_entry.id   AF-A0A0G1WLE1-F1
#
_cell.length_a   1.000
_cell.length_b   1.000
_cell.length_c   1.000
_cell.angle_alpha   90.00
_cell.angle_beta   90.00
_cell.angle_gamma   90.00
#
_symmetry.space_group_name_H-M   'P 1'
#
loop_
_entity.id
_entity.type
_entity.pdbx_description
1 polymer ?
#
loop_
_entity_poly.entity_id
_entity_poly.type
_entity_poly.pdbx_seq_one_letter_code
_entity_poly.pdbx_strand_id
1 'polypeptide(L)'
;MTPYRIAQFEPQKDQKGFLARWWYKRRQRLEAKINKNVATSAKFLDRMRPGWQRWVITETLDPTSGFHDVLGQLCGAAERGKWLGALGREAWAGFSCVLPWRAKYYRAAWIREIESRPTRR
;
A
#
# COMPACT_ATOMS: atom_id res chain seq x y z
N MET A 1 22.20 15.52 -15.46
CA MET A 1 21.47 14.54 -14.62
C MET A 1 21.11 15.21 -13.31
N THR A 2 19.88 15.68 -13.20
CA THR A 2 19.37 16.37 -12.00
C THR A 2 18.76 15.32 -11.08
N PRO A 3 19.21 15.16 -9.82
CA PRO A 3 18.57 14.23 -8.91
C PRO A 3 17.19 14.79 -8.55
N TYR A 4 16.15 13.98 -8.75
CA TYR A 4 14.80 14.31 -8.33
C TYR A 4 14.79 14.46 -6.80
N ARG A 5 14.73 15.72 -6.33
CA ARG A 5 14.41 16.05 -4.95
C ARG A 5 13.00 15.53 -4.67
N ILE A 6 12.93 14.43 -3.95
CA ILE A 6 11.78 14.16 -3.10
C ILE A 6 11.57 15.45 -2.31
N ALA A 7 10.37 16.02 -2.35
CA ALA A 7 9.99 17.09 -1.44
C ALA A 7 10.12 16.54 -0.02
N GLN A 8 11.34 16.62 0.54
CA GLN A 8 11.58 16.50 1.95
C GLN A 8 10.78 17.64 2.54
N PHE A 9 9.69 17.29 3.20
CA PHE A 9 8.99 18.24 4.05
C PHE A 9 9.97 18.56 5.18
N GLU A 10 10.79 19.59 4.98
CA GLU A 10 11.63 20.16 6.01
C GLU A 10 10.69 20.58 7.14
N PRO A 11 10.78 19.97 8.33
CA PRO A 11 9.99 20.43 9.45
C PRO A 11 10.38 21.88 9.68
N GLN A 12 9.41 22.78 9.49
CA GLN A 12 9.55 24.19 9.86
C GLN A 12 10.15 24.22 11.27
N LYS A 13 11.32 24.85 11.41
CA LYS A 13 12.20 24.83 12.59
C LYS A 13 11.53 25.25 13.90
N ASP A 14 10.26 25.64 13.87
CA ASP A 14 9.46 26.10 15.00
C ASP A 14 8.42 25.10 15.56
N GLN A 15 8.41 23.83 15.14
CA GLN A 15 7.57 22.83 15.81
C GLN A 15 8.20 22.30 17.12
N LYS A 16 8.40 23.19 18.10
CA LYS A 16 8.92 22.88 19.45
C LYS A 16 7.92 22.19 20.38
N GLY A 17 6.72 21.84 19.91
CA GLY A 17 5.66 21.24 20.74
C GLY A 17 5.71 19.71 20.86
N PHE A 18 5.41 19.18 22.05
CA PHE A 18 5.23 17.74 22.32
C PHE A 18 4.25 17.09 21.33
N LEU A 19 3.16 17.78 21.00
CA LEU A 19 2.13 17.29 20.08
C LEU A 19 2.66 17.05 18.67
N ALA A 20 3.50 17.93 18.12
CA ALA A 20 4.08 17.76 16.78
C ALA A 20 5.00 16.55 16.71
N ARG A 21 5.90 16.38 17.70
CA ARG A 21 6.78 15.22 17.81
C ARG A 21 6.01 13.92 18.01
N TRP A 22 4.96 13.94 18.83
CA TRP A 22 4.08 12.79 19.05
C TRP A 22 3.35 12.39 17.75
N TRP A 23 2.80 13.37 17.03
CA TRP A 23 2.08 13.14 15.78
C TRP A 23 3.01 12.57 14.70
N TYR A 24 4.24 13.11 14.59
CA TYR A 24 5.26 12.62 13.67
C TYR A 24 5.65 11.17 13.95
N LYS A 25 5.95 10.82 15.20
CA LYS A 25 6.27 9.44 15.60
C LYS A 25 5.10 8.49 15.34
N ARG A 26 3.86 8.92 15.62
CA ARG A 26 2.65 8.14 15.36
C ARG A 26 2.48 7.87 13.86
N ARG A 27 2.74 8.87 13.01
CA ARG A 27 2.72 8.74 11.55
C ARG A 27 3.77 7.76 11.05
N GLN A 28 5.02 7.86 11.49
CA GLN A 28 6.08 6.94 11.08
C GLN A 28 5.77 5.48 11.43
N ARG A 29 5.26 5.23 12.64
CA ARG A 29 4.85 3.87 13.06
C ARG A 29 3.75 3.31 12.16
N LEU A 30 2.84 4.17 11.72
CA LEU A 30 1.80 3.76 10.80
C LEU A 30 2.34 3.45 9.42
N GLU A 31 3.19 4.32 8.86
CA GLU A 31 3.81 4.11 7.54
C GLU A 31 4.62 2.79 7.54
N ALA A 32 5.36 2.50 8.61
CA ALA A 32 6.07 1.23 8.76
C ALA A 32 5.11 0.02 8.78
N LYS A 33 3.97 0.13 9.48
CA LYS A 33 2.96 -0.93 9.51
C LYS A 33 2.33 -1.15 8.13
N ILE A 34 2.04 -0.07 7.41
CA ILE A 34 1.49 -0.10 6.04
C ILE A 34 2.47 -0.82 5.11
N ASN A 35 3.74 -0.42 5.11
CA ASN A 35 4.76 -1.02 4.25
C ASN A 35 4.95 -2.51 4.55
N LYS A 36 4.95 -2.91 5.83
CA LYS A 36 5.03 -4.31 6.24
C LYS A 36 3.85 -5.13 5.68
N ASN A 37 2.64 -4.59 5.77
CA ASN A 37 1.44 -5.26 5.27
C ASN A 37 1.46 -5.39 3.74
N VAL A 38 1.83 -4.33 3.02
CA VAL A 38 1.97 -4.35 1.55
C VAL A 38 3.00 -5.39 1.13
N ALA A 39 4.18 -5.41 1.74
CA ALA A 39 5.21 -6.39 1.42
C ALA A 39 4.77 -7.84 1.70
N THR A 40 4.00 -8.06 2.78
CA THR A 40 3.47 -9.40 3.12
C THR A 40 2.47 -9.86 2.07
N SER A 41 1.55 -8.98 1.69
CA SER A 41 0.53 -9.26 0.67
C SER A 41 1.15 -9.48 -0.71
N ALA A 42 2.15 -8.69 -1.09
CA ALA A 42 2.86 -8.84 -2.35
C ALA A 42 3.58 -10.19 -2.44
N LYS A 43 4.23 -10.64 -1.36
CA LYS A 43 4.84 -11.99 -1.28
C LYS A 43 3.81 -13.11 -1.44
N PHE A 44 2.62 -12.95 -0.87
CA PHE A 44 1.54 -13.91 -1.08
C PHE A 44 1.11 -13.94 -2.55
N LEU A 45 0.93 -12.77 -3.16
CA LEU A 45 0.55 -12.67 -4.57
C LEU A 45 1.63 -13.26 -5.49
N ASP A 46 2.91 -13.11 -5.17
CA ASP A 46 3.99 -13.76 -5.92
C ASP A 46 3.86 -15.29 -5.91
N ARG A 47 3.40 -15.86 -4.79
CA ARG A 47 3.19 -17.30 -4.64
C ARG A 47 1.93 -17.77 -5.38
N MET A 48 0.84 -17.02 -5.27
CA MET A 48 -0.46 -17.43 -5.82
C MET A 48 -0.62 -17.10 -7.30
N ARG A 49 -0.02 -16.00 -7.75
CA ARG A 49 -0.09 -15.52 -9.13
C ARG A 49 1.20 -14.80 -9.50
N PRO A 50 2.25 -15.55 -9.83
CA PRO A 50 3.51 -14.96 -10.30
C PRO A 50 3.27 -13.96 -11.44
N GLY A 51 3.86 -12.76 -11.31
CA GLY A 51 3.68 -11.71 -12.32
C GLY A 51 2.40 -10.89 -12.20
N TRP A 52 1.62 -11.04 -11.11
CA TRP A 52 0.38 -10.29 -10.84
C TRP A 52 0.51 -8.78 -11.05
N GLN A 53 1.67 -8.19 -10.79
CA GLN A 53 1.93 -6.76 -10.96
C GLN A 53 1.65 -6.23 -12.37
N ARG A 54 1.72 -7.09 -13.40
CA ARG A 54 1.41 -6.73 -14.80
C ARG A 54 -0.09 -6.61 -15.09
N TRP A 55 -0.91 -7.16 -14.21
CA TRP A 55 -2.36 -7.26 -14.37
C TRP A 55 -3.09 -6.21 -13.56
N VAL A 56 -2.36 -5.44 -12.74
CA VAL A 56 -2.91 -4.37 -11.92
C VAL A 56 -2.72 -3.05 -12.66
N ILE A 57 -3.82 -2.32 -12.81
CA ILE A 57 -3.88 -0.98 -13.37
C ILE A 57 -3.74 0.01 -12.21
N THR A 58 -2.58 0.64 -12.11
CA THR A 58 -2.21 1.55 -11.02
C THR A 58 -3.05 2.83 -11.01
N GLU A 59 -3.52 3.26 -12.17
CA GLU A 59 -4.30 4.49 -12.37
C GLU A 59 -5.66 4.39 -11.68
N THR A 60 -6.29 3.23 -11.80
CA THR A 60 -7.62 2.95 -11.25
C THR A 60 -7.56 2.41 -9.83
N LEU A 61 -6.36 2.21 -9.27
CA LEU A 61 -6.18 1.57 -7.96
C LEU A 61 -6.86 2.38 -6.85
N ASP A 62 -7.90 1.78 -6.26
CA ASP A 62 -8.65 2.33 -5.13
C ASP A 62 -8.75 1.29 -4.00
N PRO A 63 -7.97 1.46 -2.90
CA PRO A 63 -7.99 0.58 -1.74
C PRO A 63 -9.30 0.61 -0.93
N THR A 64 -10.23 1.49 -1.26
CA THR A 64 -11.57 1.52 -0.65
C THR A 64 -12.59 0.75 -1.47
N SER A 65 -12.28 0.47 -2.74
CA SER A 65 -13.15 -0.27 -3.65
C SER A 65 -12.87 -1.76 -3.59
N GLY A 66 -13.92 -2.57 -3.48
CA GLY A 66 -13.79 -4.03 -3.58
C GLY A 66 -13.51 -4.56 -4.98
N PHE A 67 -13.59 -3.71 -6.00
CA PHE A 67 -13.36 -4.04 -7.40
C PHE A 67 -12.07 -3.43 -7.96
N HIS A 68 -11.76 -2.20 -7.53
CA HIS A 68 -10.60 -1.47 -8.01
C HIS A 68 -9.38 -1.57 -7.08
N ASP A 69 -9.47 -2.31 -5.97
CA ASP A 69 -8.28 -2.76 -5.24
C ASP A 69 -7.54 -3.86 -6.04
N VAL A 70 -6.29 -4.14 -5.68
CA VAL A 70 -5.43 -5.12 -6.38
C VAL A 70 -6.11 -6.50 -6.48
N LEU A 71 -6.78 -6.97 -5.42
CA LEU A 71 -7.41 -8.29 -5.45
C LEU A 71 -8.65 -8.30 -6.34
N GLY A 72 -9.48 -7.26 -6.27
CA GLY A 72 -10.63 -7.04 -7.14
C GLY A 72 -10.22 -7.00 -8.61
N GLN A 73 -9.10 -6.34 -8.93
CA GLN A 73 -8.54 -6.34 -10.28
C GLN A 73 -7.98 -7.72 -10.70
N LEU A 74 -7.39 -8.49 -9.77
CA LEU A 74 -6.81 -9.79 -10.09
C LEU A 74 -7.85 -10.91 -10.21
N CYS A 75 -8.70 -11.10 -9.20
CA CYS A 75 -9.61 -12.25 -9.11
C CYS A 75 -11.09 -11.90 -9.25
N GLY A 76 -11.43 -10.62 -9.40
CA GLY A 76 -12.82 -10.16 -9.39
C GLY A 76 -13.46 -10.26 -8.00
N ALA A 77 -14.66 -9.69 -7.85
CA ALA A 77 -15.36 -9.65 -6.56
C ALA A 77 -15.78 -11.04 -6.05
N ALA A 78 -16.06 -11.99 -6.95
CA ALA A 78 -16.57 -13.32 -6.60
C ALA A 78 -15.51 -14.20 -5.89
N GLU A 79 -14.24 -14.12 -6.33
CA GLU A 79 -13.17 -14.91 -5.73
C GLU A 79 -12.42 -14.19 -4.61
N ARG A 80 -12.65 -12.87 -4.47
CA ARG A 80 -12.01 -12.04 -3.45
C ARG A 80 -12.13 -12.66 -2.06
N GLY A 81 -13.31 -13.14 -1.66
CA GLY A 81 -13.52 -13.79 -0.36
C GLY A 81 -12.59 -14.98 -0.09
N LYS A 82 -12.29 -15.80 -1.10
CA LYS A 82 -11.40 -16.95 -0.99
C LYS A 82 -9.94 -16.52 -0.78
N TRP A 83 -9.48 -15.56 -1.58
CA TRP A 83 -8.14 -15.00 -1.48
C TRP A 83 -7.93 -14.28 -0.15
N LEU A 84 -8.96 -13.59 0.34
CA LEU A 84 -8.96 -12.95 1.66
C LEU A 84 -8.87 -13.96 2.81
N GLY A 85 -9.56 -15.10 2.70
CA GLY A 85 -9.45 -16.19 3.66
C GLY A 85 -8.03 -16.77 3.70
N ALA A 86 -7.38 -16.91 2.55
CA ALA A 86 -6.03 -17.46 2.43
C ALA A 86 -4.91 -16.48 2.87
N LEU A 87 -5.11 -15.17 2.69
CA LEU A 87 -4.14 -14.13 3.09
C LEU A 87 -4.07 -13.94 4.62
N GLY A 88 -5.17 -14.23 5.32
CA GLY A 88 -5.36 -13.93 6.73
C GLY A 88 -5.75 -12.46 7.00
N ARG A 89 -6.49 -12.23 8.10
CA ARG A 89 -7.04 -10.90 8.45
C ARG A 89 -5.97 -9.81 8.66
N GLU A 90 -4.76 -10.16 9.09
CA GLU A 90 -3.71 -9.18 9.39
C GLU A 90 -2.99 -8.64 8.15
N ALA A 91 -2.72 -9.49 7.15
CA ALA A 91 -2.21 -9.06 5.86
C ALA A 91 -3.26 -8.22 5.12
N TRP A 92 -4.55 -8.48 5.38
CA TRP A 92 -5.68 -7.79 4.75
C TRP A 92 -5.97 -6.38 5.29
N ALA A 93 -5.47 -6.03 6.48
CA ALA A 93 -5.47 -4.63 6.93
C ALA A 93 -4.74 -3.71 5.92
N GLY A 94 -3.99 -4.31 4.97
CA GLY A 94 -3.37 -3.72 3.81
C GLY A 94 -4.29 -3.21 2.68
N PHE A 95 -5.52 -3.71 2.54
CA PHE A 95 -6.38 -3.27 1.45
C PHE A 95 -7.90 -3.20 1.65
N SER A 96 -8.47 -3.47 2.84
CA SER A 96 -9.86 -3.04 3.13
C SER A 96 -9.91 -1.94 4.17
N CYS A 97 -10.64 -0.87 3.80
CA CYS A 97 -11.47 -0.03 4.67
C CYS A 97 -10.80 0.58 5.91
N VAL A 98 -9.51 0.87 5.83
CA VAL A 98 -8.91 1.74 6.83
C VAL A 98 -9.16 3.19 6.44
N LEU A 99 -9.79 3.94 7.35
CA LEU A 99 -10.12 5.39 7.30
C LEU A 99 -9.59 6.13 6.06
N PRO A 100 -10.37 6.97 5.36
CA PRO A 100 -10.02 7.56 4.06
C PRO A 100 -8.57 8.08 3.92
N TRP A 101 -8.01 8.66 4.98
CA TRP A 101 -6.61 9.12 5.01
C TRP A 101 -5.57 7.99 4.88
N ARG A 102 -5.83 6.77 5.37
CA ARG A 102 -4.97 5.58 5.22
C ARG A 102 -5.03 4.99 3.82
N ALA A 103 -6.18 5.06 3.15
CA ALA A 103 -6.32 4.59 1.77
C ALA A 103 -5.30 5.27 0.84
N LYS A 104 -5.04 6.56 1.03
CA LYS A 104 -4.00 7.29 0.28
C LYS A 104 -2.60 6.67 0.46
N TYR A 105 -2.22 6.30 1.68
CA TYR A 105 -0.92 5.68 1.95
C TYR A 105 -0.83 4.27 1.38
N TYR A 106 -1.91 3.50 1.47
CA TYR A 106 -1.95 2.16 0.88
C TYR A 106 -1.87 2.22 -0.64
N ARG A 107 -2.60 3.14 -1.30
CA ARG A 107 -2.48 3.36 -2.75
C ARG A 107 -1.04 3.69 -3.13
N ALA A 108 -0.42 4.66 -2.45
CA ALA A 108 0.96 5.06 -2.73
C ALA A 108 1.97 3.93 -2.47
N ALA A 109 1.79 3.15 -1.40
CA ALA A 109 2.66 2.02 -1.09
C ALA A 109 2.50 0.87 -2.08
N TRP A 110 1.27 0.54 -2.49
CA TRP A 110 0.99 -0.47 -3.52
C TRP A 110 1.52 -0.09 -4.89
N ILE A 111 1.33 1.17 -5.32
CA ILE A 111 1.90 1.67 -6.58
C ILE A 111 3.43 1.50 -6.55
N ARG A 112 4.10 1.94 -5.49
CA ARG A 112 5.56 1.77 -5.34
C ARG A 112 5.98 0.30 -5.35
N GLU A 113 5.24 -0.58 -4.69
CA GLU A 113 5.52 -2.01 -4.68
C GLU A 113 5.39 -2.62 -6.09
N ILE A 114 4.35 -2.24 -6.84
CA ILE A 114 4.13 -2.68 -8.23
C ILE A 114 5.26 -2.17 -9.14
N GLU A 115 5.59 -0.88 -9.05
CA GLU A 115 6.60 -0.23 -9.90
C GLU A 115 8.03 -0.69 -9.57
N SER A 116 8.33 -1.01 -8.31
CA SER A 116 9.68 -1.45 -7.89
C SER A 116 9.99 -2.90 -8.25
N ARG A 117 8.97 -3.71 -8.57
CA ARG A 117 9.16 -5.12 -8.89
C ARG A 117 9.64 -5.29 -10.33
N PRO A 118 10.76 -6.00 -10.55
CA PRO A 118 11.24 -6.24 -11.90
C PRO A 118 10.22 -7.07 -12.67
N THR A 119 9.69 -6.50 -13.74
CA THR A 119 8.94 -7.23 -14.76
C THR A 119 9.92 -8.08 -15.57
N ARG A 120 10.46 -9.17 -15.00
CA ARG A 120 11.37 -10.09 -15.73
C ARG A 120 10.74 -10.50 -17.07
N ARG A 121 11.30 -9.98 -18.16
CA ARG A 121 10.95 -10.34 -19.54
C ARG A 121 11.18 -11.82 -19.77
#